data_AF-A0A816F6C9-F1
#
_entry.id   AF-A0A816F6C9-F1
#
_cell.length_a   1.000
_cell.length_b   1.000
_cell.length_c   1.000
_cell.angle_alpha   90.00
_cell.angle_beta   90.00
_cell.angle_gamma   90.00
#
_symmetry.space_group_name_H-M   'P 1'
#
loop_
_entity.id
_entity.type
_entity.pdbx_description
1 polymer ?
#
loop_
_entity_poly.entity_id
_entity_poly.type
_entity_poly.pdbx_seq_one_letter_code
_entity_poly.pdbx_strand_id
1 'polypeptide(L)'
;MLRARDIEDSSRINEGIQRVQKLIKQSKKRDYYKILGVRRSANKAEILKAYRKLAIRWHPDKYEGDDKKKAEKMFIDIASAKEVLTDHEKRARFDAGDDPLDAEEQAQQRNSYHGGFNPFGRGNDQGFTFRFHFN
;
A
#
# COMPACT_ATOMS: atom_id res chain seq x y z
N MET A 1 0.46 27.33 44.81
CA MET A 1 0.63 27.52 43.35
C MET A 1 1.37 26.31 42.75
N LEU A 2 0.74 25.13 42.64
CA LEU A 2 1.42 23.91 42.17
C LEU A 2 0.75 23.24 40.95
N ARG A 3 -0.31 23.82 40.38
CA ARG A 3 -1.11 23.17 39.31
C ARG A 3 -0.73 23.58 37.87
N ALA A 4 0.16 24.55 37.70
CA ALA A 4 0.46 25.14 36.38
C ALA A 4 1.56 24.40 35.61
N ARG A 5 2.59 23.86 36.30
CA ARG A 5 3.70 23.14 35.65
C ARG A 5 3.27 21.79 35.04
N ASP A 6 2.40 21.06 35.73
CA ASP A 6 1.95 19.73 35.28
C ASP A 6 1.10 19.78 34.00
N ILE A 7 0.41 20.90 33.74
CA ILE A 7 -0.43 21.09 32.55
C ILE A 7 0.42 21.40 31.31
N GLU A 8 1.47 22.21 31.46
CA GLU A 8 2.42 22.51 30.38
C GLU A 8 3.21 21.26 29.97
N ASP A 9 3.66 20.45 30.93
CA ASP A 9 4.37 19.20 30.65
C ASP A 9 3.46 18.17 29.94
N SER A 10 2.18 18.09 30.33
CA SER A 10 1.19 17.20 29.68
C SER A 10 0.90 17.59 28.23
N SER A 11 0.87 18.89 27.91
CA SER A 11 0.64 19.38 26.54
C SER A 11 1.80 19.02 25.60
N ARG A 12 3.04 19.13 26.08
CA ARG A 12 4.27 18.79 25.32
C ARG A 12 4.38 17.29 25.08
N ILE A 13 3.96 16.47 26.04
CA ILE A 13 3.90 15.00 25.89
C ILE A 13 2.86 14.61 24.84
N ASN A 14 1.66 15.21 24.88
CA ASN A 14 0.62 14.96 23.89
C ASN A 14 1.04 15.37 22.47
N GLU A 15 1.69 16.52 22.31
CA GLU A 15 2.25 16.93 21.02
C GLU A 15 3.33 15.95 20.51
N GLY A 16 4.21 15.47 21.41
CA GLY A 16 5.22 14.47 21.08
C GLY A 16 4.61 13.18 20.58
N ILE A 17 3.57 12.68 21.27
CA ILE A 17 2.84 11.47 20.89
C ILE A 17 2.15 11.66 19.53
N GLN A 18 1.52 12.80 19.28
CA GLN A 18 0.89 13.08 17.98
C GLN A 18 1.90 13.11 16.84
N ARG A 19 3.09 13.71 17.04
CA ARG A 19 4.16 13.71 16.02
C ARG A 19 4.67 12.30 15.75
N VAL A 20 4.90 11.50 16.80
CA VAL A 20 5.32 10.10 16.65
C VAL A 20 4.25 9.28 15.93
N GLN A 21 2.97 9.44 16.28
CA GLN A 21 1.87 8.78 15.57
C GLN A 21 1.81 9.20 14.09
N LYS A 22 1.98 10.49 13.78
CA LYS A 22 2.03 10.98 12.39
C LYS A 22 3.20 10.39 11.61
N LEU A 23 4.39 10.30 12.23
CA LEU A 23 5.58 9.71 11.61
C LEU A 23 5.42 8.21 11.41
N ILE A 24 4.86 7.48 12.38
CA ILE A 24 4.53 6.07 12.25
C ILE A 24 3.50 5.88 11.14
N LYS A 25 2.47 6.73 11.06
CA LYS A 25 1.46 6.70 9.97
C LYS A 25 2.11 6.96 8.61
N GLN A 26 2.95 7.98 8.49
CA GLN A 26 3.69 8.29 7.26
C GLN A 26 4.66 7.18 6.85
N SER A 27 5.35 6.54 7.81
CA SER A 27 6.23 5.41 7.55
C SER A 27 5.46 4.13 7.18
N LYS A 28 4.22 4.00 7.65
CA LYS A 28 3.33 2.88 7.29
C LYS A 28 2.67 3.06 5.92
N LYS A 29 2.55 4.30 5.42
CA LYS A 29 2.04 4.56 4.06
C LYS A 29 2.91 3.84 3.03
N ARG A 30 2.27 3.14 2.10
CA ARG A 30 2.93 2.40 1.03
C ARG A 30 3.45 3.38 -0.02
N ASP A 31 4.74 3.34 -0.30
CA ASP A 31 5.32 4.12 -1.39
C ASP A 31 5.41 3.23 -2.64
N TYR A 32 4.35 3.24 -3.47
CA TYR A 32 4.20 2.38 -4.64
C TYR A 32 5.37 2.51 -5.64
N TYR A 33 5.92 3.72 -5.81
CA TYR A 33 7.07 3.95 -6.68
C TYR A 33 8.33 3.27 -6.15
N LYS A 34 8.57 3.36 -4.83
CA LYS A 34 9.70 2.67 -4.19
C LYS A 34 9.54 1.15 -4.20
N ILE A 35 8.31 0.65 -3.99
CA ILE A 35 8.02 -0.80 -4.03
C ILE A 35 8.38 -1.39 -5.41
N LEU A 36 8.00 -0.71 -6.49
CA LEU A 36 8.37 -1.15 -7.85
C LEU A 36 9.81 -0.77 -8.24
N GLY A 37 10.47 0.07 -7.46
CA GLY A 37 11.81 0.57 -7.78
C GLY A 37 11.85 1.45 -9.02
N VAL A 38 10.77 2.20 -9.30
CA VAL A 38 10.64 3.07 -10.47
C VAL A 38 10.60 4.54 -10.05
N ARG A 39 10.94 5.44 -10.99
CA ARG A 39 10.84 6.88 -10.77
C ARG A 39 9.39 7.33 -10.82
N ARG A 40 9.06 8.47 -10.19
CA ARG A 40 7.74 9.11 -10.31
C ARG A 40 7.40 9.54 -11.74
N SER A 41 8.40 9.75 -12.59
CA SER A 41 8.25 10.03 -14.02
C SER A 41 8.05 8.78 -14.88
N ALA A 42 8.02 7.58 -14.28
CA ALA A 42 7.96 6.35 -15.04
C ALA A 42 6.65 6.24 -15.84
N ASN A 43 6.79 5.74 -17.07
CA ASN A 43 5.66 5.46 -17.93
C ASN A 43 5.01 4.11 -17.56
N LYS A 44 3.80 3.87 -18.08
CA LYS A 44 3.04 2.64 -17.82
C LYS A 44 3.81 1.36 -18.23
N ALA A 45 4.59 1.41 -19.30
CA ALA A 45 5.37 0.27 -19.76
C ALA A 45 6.51 -0.09 -18.80
N GLU A 46 7.19 0.90 -18.23
CA GLU A 46 8.24 0.74 -17.22
C GLU A 46 7.68 0.18 -15.92
N ILE A 47 6.52 0.68 -15.48
CA ILE A 47 5.79 0.17 -14.31
C ILE A 47 5.44 -1.31 -14.50
N LEU A 48 4.87 -1.68 -15.65
CA LEU A 48 4.52 -3.07 -15.96
C LEU A 48 5.77 -3.97 -16.08
N LYS A 49 6.87 -3.46 -16.62
CA LYS A 49 8.14 -4.20 -16.72
C LYS A 49 8.73 -4.47 -15.34
N ALA A 50 8.74 -3.47 -14.46
CA ALA A 50 9.20 -3.61 -13.08
C ALA A 50 8.32 -4.59 -12.28
N TYR A 51 6.99 -4.47 -12.42
CA TYR A 51 6.03 -5.39 -11.84
C TYR A 51 6.32 -6.84 -12.23
N ARG A 52 6.45 -7.15 -13.54
CA ARG A 52 6.72 -8.52 -14.00
C ARG A 52 8.01 -9.09 -13.40
N LYS A 53 9.08 -8.30 -13.36
CA LYS A 53 10.37 -8.70 -12.79
C LYS A 53 10.26 -9.05 -11.30
N LEU A 54 9.56 -8.20 -10.54
CA LEU A 54 9.40 -8.38 -9.10
C LEU A 54 8.39 -9.48 -8.76
N ALA A 55 7.31 -9.60 -9.53
CA ALA A 55 6.30 -10.64 -9.38
C ALA A 55 6.90 -12.05 -9.52
N ILE A 56 7.79 -12.26 -10.50
CA ILE A 56 8.49 -13.55 -10.67
C ILE A 56 9.41 -13.83 -9.48
N ARG A 57 10.14 -12.81 -9.00
CA ARG A 57 11.10 -12.94 -7.90
C ARG A 57 10.43 -13.25 -6.56
N TRP A 58 9.27 -12.67 -6.31
CA TRP A 58 8.53 -12.79 -5.04
C TRP A 58 7.34 -13.74 -5.14
N HIS A 59 7.21 -14.50 -6.24
CA HIS A 59 6.14 -15.46 -6.41
C HIS A 59 6.26 -16.59 -5.35
N PRO A 60 5.18 -16.94 -4.62
CA PRO A 60 5.26 -17.91 -3.52
C PRO A 60 5.68 -19.33 -3.97
N ASP A 61 5.47 -19.66 -5.25
CA ASP A 61 5.89 -20.94 -5.85
C ASP A 61 7.37 -20.96 -6.27
N LYS A 62 7.94 -19.81 -6.68
CA LYS A 62 9.34 -19.71 -7.15
C LYS A 62 10.30 -19.15 -6.10
N TYR A 63 9.77 -18.69 -4.96
CA TYR A 63 10.57 -18.12 -3.90
C TYR A 63 11.17 -19.22 -3.03
N GLU A 64 12.50 -19.33 -3.07
CA GLU A 64 13.28 -20.35 -2.36
C GLU A 64 13.73 -19.91 -0.95
N GLY A 65 13.36 -18.70 -0.51
CA GLY A 65 13.76 -18.20 0.81
C GLY A 65 12.91 -18.75 1.96
N ASP A 66 13.46 -18.72 3.17
CA ASP A 66 12.83 -19.27 4.38
C ASP A 66 11.51 -18.59 4.77
N ASP A 67 11.37 -17.30 4.42
CA ASP A 67 10.23 -16.49 4.83
C ASP A 67 9.19 -16.31 3.70
N LYS A 68 8.34 -17.33 3.52
CA LYS A 68 7.23 -17.30 2.55
C LYS A 68 6.23 -16.18 2.85
N LYS A 69 6.03 -15.82 4.13
CA LYS A 69 5.12 -14.73 4.52
C LYS A 69 5.65 -13.38 4.05
N LYS A 70 6.96 -13.18 4.12
CA LYS A 70 7.60 -11.99 3.54
C LYS A 70 7.43 -11.94 2.04
N ALA A 71 7.57 -13.07 1.33
CA ALA A 71 7.35 -13.11 -0.11
C ALA A 71 5.90 -12.78 -0.48
N GLU A 72 4.93 -13.34 0.23
CA GLU A 72 3.51 -13.02 0.06
C GLU A 72 3.22 -11.54 0.28
N LYS A 73 3.71 -10.96 1.40
CA LYS A 73 3.53 -9.52 1.68
C LYS A 73 4.13 -8.65 0.59
N MET A 74 5.35 -8.94 0.17
CA MET A 74 6.00 -8.21 -0.91
C MET A 74 5.21 -8.32 -2.21
N PHE A 75 4.69 -9.50 -2.53
CA PHE A 75 3.88 -9.72 -3.73
C PHE A 75 2.58 -8.90 -3.71
N ILE A 76 1.89 -8.86 -2.57
CA ILE A 76 0.69 -8.03 -2.37
C ILE A 76 1.03 -6.54 -2.57
N ASP A 77 2.14 -6.08 -1.99
CA ASP A 77 2.58 -4.69 -2.12
C ASP A 77 2.97 -4.35 -3.58
N ILE A 78 3.65 -5.26 -4.28
CA ILE A 78 4.02 -5.13 -5.71
C ILE A 78 2.79 -5.05 -6.61
N ALA A 79 1.80 -5.91 -6.36
CA ALA A 79 0.57 -5.94 -7.14
C ALA A 79 -0.28 -4.69 -6.88
N SER A 80 -0.40 -4.26 -5.63
CA SER A 80 -1.05 -3.01 -5.23
C SER A 80 -0.40 -1.81 -5.94
N ALA A 81 0.94 -1.74 -5.97
CA ALA A 81 1.67 -0.69 -6.65
C ALA A 81 1.38 -0.64 -8.16
N LYS A 82 1.30 -1.80 -8.83
CA LYS A 82 0.92 -1.87 -10.24
C LYS A 82 -0.51 -1.35 -10.45
N GLU A 83 -1.47 -1.74 -9.61
CA GLU A 83 -2.87 -1.29 -9.76
C GLU A 83 -3.00 0.23 -9.66
N VAL A 84 -2.35 0.85 -8.66
CA VAL A 84 -2.41 2.31 -8.47
C VAL A 84 -1.68 3.05 -9.58
N LEU A 85 -0.47 2.63 -9.94
CA LEU A 85 0.39 3.38 -10.85
C LEU A 85 0.03 3.20 -12.33
N THR A 86 -0.71 2.16 -12.69
CA THR A 86 -1.13 1.90 -14.09
C THR A 86 -2.46 2.53 -14.48
N ASP A 87 -3.26 2.92 -13.50
CA ASP A 87 -4.50 3.67 -13.64
C ASP A 87 -4.21 5.17 -13.45
N HIS A 88 -4.55 5.98 -14.45
CA HIS A 88 -4.25 7.40 -14.42
C HIS A 88 -4.98 8.14 -13.30
N GLU A 89 -6.21 7.75 -12.99
CA GLU A 89 -7.01 8.38 -11.94
C GLU A 89 -6.49 8.02 -10.56
N LYS A 90 -6.24 6.73 -10.32
CA LYS A 90 -5.67 6.25 -9.04
C LYS A 90 -4.28 6.81 -8.81
N ARG A 91 -3.44 6.89 -9.85
CA ARG A 91 -2.12 7.52 -9.79
C ARG A 91 -2.22 9.01 -9.46
N ALA A 92 -3.14 9.74 -10.08
CA ALA A 92 -3.33 11.16 -9.80
C ALA A 92 -3.77 11.40 -8.34
N ARG A 93 -4.68 10.57 -7.81
CA ARG A 93 -5.09 10.61 -6.39
C ARG A 93 -3.90 10.31 -5.46
N PHE A 94 -3.13 9.27 -5.77
CA PHE A 94 -1.92 8.93 -5.03
C PHE A 94 -0.87 10.03 -5.05
N ASP A 95 -0.64 10.64 -6.21
CA ASP A 95 0.28 11.76 -6.37
C ASP A 95 -0.21 13.02 -5.62
N ALA A 96 -1.53 13.17 -5.44
CA ALA A 96 -2.15 14.21 -4.61
C ALA A 96 -2.10 13.91 -3.10
N GLY A 97 -1.67 12.70 -2.70
CA GLY A 97 -1.48 12.30 -1.30
C GLY A 97 -2.62 11.44 -0.70
N ASP A 98 -3.63 11.12 -1.50
CA ASP A 98 -4.75 10.23 -1.18
C ASP A 98 -4.41 8.79 -1.60
N ASP A 99 -4.46 7.81 -0.69
CA ASP A 99 -4.10 6.43 -1.03
C ASP A 99 -5.36 5.62 -1.39
N PRO A 100 -5.62 5.37 -2.69
CA PRO A 100 -6.86 4.75 -3.13
C PRO A 100 -7.03 3.29 -2.67
N LEU A 101 -5.96 2.66 -2.14
CA LEU A 101 -6.01 1.28 -1.63
C LEU A 101 -5.92 1.21 -0.09
N ASP A 102 -5.86 2.33 0.62
CA ASP A 102 -5.89 2.31 2.09
C ASP A 102 -7.32 2.03 2.57
N ALA A 103 -7.52 0.84 3.14
CA ALA A 103 -8.82 0.37 3.61
C ALA A 103 -9.41 1.27 4.71
N GLU A 104 -8.56 2.01 5.43
CA GLU A 104 -8.97 2.90 6.51
C GLU A 104 -9.60 4.21 5.98
N GLU A 105 -9.26 4.63 4.76
CA GLU A 105 -9.83 5.79 4.07
C GLU A 105 -11.09 5.39 3.25
N GLN A 106 -11.15 4.15 2.76
CA GLN A 106 -12.33 3.56 2.12
C GLN A 106 -13.53 3.36 3.07
N ALA A 107 -13.31 3.31 4.38
CA ALA A 107 -14.39 3.23 5.37
C ALA A 107 -15.26 4.50 5.42
N GLN A 108 -14.76 5.66 4.96
CA GLN A 108 -15.51 6.92 4.89
C GLN A 108 -16.18 7.18 3.53
N GLN A 109 -15.83 6.43 2.48
CA GLN A 109 -16.43 6.53 1.14
C GLN A 109 -17.13 5.23 0.74
N ARG A 110 -17.98 4.71 1.62
CA ARG A 110 -18.90 3.61 1.29
C ARG A 110 -19.98 4.13 0.33
N ASN A 111 -19.73 4.20 -0.98
CA ASN A 111 -20.81 4.01 -1.96
C ASN A 111 -20.46 3.81 -3.45
N SER A 112 -19.24 3.45 -3.84
CA SER A 112 -19.06 2.97 -5.22
C SER A 112 -17.71 2.29 -5.44
N TYR A 113 -17.77 0.99 -5.73
CA TYR A 113 -16.72 0.19 -6.34
C TYR A 113 -15.37 0.15 -5.61
N HIS A 114 -15.13 -0.93 -4.86
CA HIS A 114 -14.00 -1.86 -5.05
C HIS A 114 -13.89 -2.77 -3.82
N GLY A 115 -14.19 -4.06 -4.02
CA GLY A 115 -13.96 -5.10 -3.03
C GLY A 115 -12.49 -5.25 -2.68
N GLY A 116 -12.23 -5.64 -1.43
CA GLY A 116 -10.89 -5.83 -0.87
C GLY A 116 -10.00 -6.70 -1.74
N PHE A 117 -8.78 -6.21 -1.98
CA PHE A 117 -7.76 -6.87 -2.78
C PHE A 117 -7.20 -8.09 -2.02
N ASN A 118 -7.79 -9.27 -2.25
CA ASN A 118 -7.25 -10.56 -1.78
C ASN A 118 -6.70 -11.36 -2.98
N PRO A 119 -5.39 -11.23 -3.32
CA PRO A 119 -4.80 -11.88 -4.50
C PRO A 119 -4.62 -13.40 -4.37
N PHE A 120 -4.89 -13.96 -3.18
CA PHE A 120 -4.85 -15.40 -2.90
C PHE A 120 -6.20 -15.97 -2.41
N GLY A 121 -7.25 -15.15 -2.39
CA GLY A 121 -8.58 -15.56 -1.93
C GLY A 121 -9.37 -16.30 -3.01
N ARG A 122 -9.45 -17.63 -2.90
CA ARG A 122 -10.38 -18.45 -3.68
C ARG A 122 -11.77 -18.35 -3.02
N GLY A 123 -12.65 -17.50 -3.54
CA GLY A 123 -14.03 -17.38 -3.05
C GLY A 123 -14.90 -16.59 -4.03
N ASN A 124 -15.94 -17.23 -4.53
CA ASN A 124 -16.96 -16.69 -5.44
C ASN A 124 -17.50 -15.33 -5.00
N ASP A 125 -17.32 -14.29 -5.83
CA ASP A 125 -18.39 -13.37 -6.24
C ASP A 125 -17.84 -12.43 -7.31
N GLN A 126 -18.72 -11.80 -8.08
CA GLN A 126 -18.36 -11.02 -9.27
C GLN A 126 -17.56 -9.76 -8.91
N GLY A 127 -16.22 -9.87 -8.85
CA GLY A 127 -15.31 -8.76 -8.60
C GLY A 127 -13.85 -9.21 -8.68
N PHE A 128 -13.12 -8.69 -9.67
CA PHE A 128 -11.67 -8.79 -9.90
C PHE A 128 -10.97 -10.08 -9.43
N THR A 129 -11.05 -11.13 -10.27
CA THR A 129 -10.18 -12.30 -10.17
C THR A 129 -8.82 -12.03 -10.84
N PHE A 130 -7.73 -12.08 -10.06
CA PHE A 130 -6.39 -12.23 -10.64
C PHE A 130 -6.24 -13.67 -11.15
N ARG A 131 -6.63 -13.91 -12.42
CA ARG A 131 -6.38 -15.19 -13.09
C ARG A 131 -5.01 -15.16 -13.74
N PHE A 132 -4.05 -15.82 -13.09
CA PHE A 132 -2.75 -16.11 -13.67
C PHE A 132 -2.91 -17.16 -14.78
N HIS A 133 -2.74 -16.73 -16.03
CA HIS A 133 -2.58 -17.65 -17.15
C HIS A 133 -1.10 -17.75 -17.48
N PHE A 134 -0.55 -18.95 -17.37
CA PHE A 134 0.77 -19.30 -17.90
C PHE A 134 0.53 -20.23 -19.09
N ASN A 135 1.19 -19.93 -20.21
CA ASN A 135 1.23 -20.77 -21.41
C ASN A 135 2.53 -21.59 -21.41
#